data_AF-A0AAP9SQC0-F1
#
_entry.id   AF-A0AAP9SQC0-F1
#
_cell.length_a   1.000
_cell.length_b   1.000
_cell.length_c   1.000
_cell.angle_alpha   90.00
_cell.angle_beta   90.00
_cell.angle_gamma   90.00
#
_symmetry.space_group_name_H-M   'P 1'
#
loop_
_entity.id
_entity.type
_entity.pdbx_description
1 polymer ?
#
loop_
_entity_poly.entity_id
_entity_poly.type
_entity_poly.pdbx_seq_one_letter_code
_entity_poly.pdbx_strand_id
1 'polypeptide(L)'
;MAQARNECDFLELDTNNQWDVLSELDDHTVNGWKKRWEIVNSHFTKEAAEAFIRRKQHDYPELRVYVESQYYAWEFEVIKAAILDGTLVYQPKPAPDTEPAT
;
A
#
# COMPACT_ATOMS: atom_id res chain seq x y z
N MET A 1 11.86 1.59 37.09
CA MET A 1 12.14 2.92 36.50
C MET A 1 13.49 2.95 35.82
N ALA A 2 13.50 2.91 34.49
CA ALA A 2 14.73 2.87 33.68
C ALA A 2 15.66 4.10 33.87
N GLN A 3 15.14 5.26 34.29
CA GLN A 3 15.99 6.42 34.67
C GLN A 3 16.88 6.12 35.88
N ALA A 4 16.34 5.46 36.92
CA ALA A 4 17.11 5.09 38.10
C ALA A 4 18.15 3.99 37.83
N ARG A 5 17.92 3.16 36.80
CA ARG A 5 18.86 2.11 36.37
C ARG A 5 20.02 2.65 35.53
N ASN A 6 19.77 3.70 34.74
CA ASN A 6 20.76 4.27 33.82
C ASN A 6 21.43 5.55 34.37
N GLU A 7 21.00 6.04 35.54
CA GLU A 7 21.56 7.22 36.23
C GLU A 7 21.61 8.50 35.37
N CYS A 8 20.66 8.65 34.44
CA CYS A 8 20.57 9.80 33.54
C CYS A 8 19.14 10.33 33.40
N ASP A 9 19.01 11.56 32.89
CA ASP A 9 17.70 12.20 32.70
C ASP A 9 16.94 11.57 31.52
N PHE A 10 15.61 11.73 31.45
CA PHE A 10 14.76 11.11 30.44
C PHE A 10 15.23 11.43 29.00
N LEU A 11 15.64 12.67 28.75
CA LEU A 11 16.12 13.12 27.43
C LEU A 11 17.50 12.55 27.06
N GLU A 12 18.23 12.00 28.02
CA GLU A 12 19.55 11.40 27.83
C GLU A 12 19.49 9.87 27.68
N LEU A 13 18.32 9.26 27.93
CA LEU A 13 18.08 7.85 27.67
C LEU A 13 18.00 7.58 26.16
N ASP A 14 18.37 6.36 25.74
CA ASP A 14 18.06 5.90 24.39
C ASP A 14 16.55 5.68 24.23
N THR A 15 16.10 5.67 22.98
CA THR A 15 14.68 5.59 22.64
C THR A 15 13.97 4.39 23.28
N ASN A 16 14.59 3.21 23.39
CA ASN A 16 13.94 2.06 24.00
C ASN A 16 13.72 2.26 25.50
N ASN A 17 14.74 2.75 26.20
CA ASN A 17 14.61 3.06 27.63
C ASN A 17 13.62 4.21 27.89
N GLN A 18 13.51 5.20 27.00
CA GLN A 18 12.45 6.23 27.10
C GLN A 18 11.05 5.62 26.99
N TRP A 19 10.85 4.66 26.08
CA TRP A 19 9.59 3.94 25.94
C TRP A 19 9.26 3.10 27.17
N ASP A 20 10.26 2.46 27.79
CA ASP A 20 10.08 1.70 29.04
C ASP A 20 9.61 2.61 30.18
N VAL A 21 10.23 3.80 30.35
CA VAL A 21 9.78 4.79 31.35
C VAL A 21 8.35 5.21 31.11
N LEU A 22 8.02 5.58 29.87
CA LEU A 22 6.65 5.96 29.51
C LEU A 22 5.70 4.81 29.85
N SER A 23 5.99 3.57 29.44
CA SER A 23 5.11 2.42 29.72
C SER A 23 4.84 2.15 31.22
N GLU A 24 5.73 2.58 32.12
CA GLU A 24 5.61 2.43 33.58
C GLU A 24 4.80 3.56 34.25
N LEU A 25 4.53 4.68 33.55
CA LEU A 25 3.75 5.80 34.11
C LEU A 25 2.25 5.48 34.10
N ASP A 26 1.56 5.69 35.22
CA ASP A 26 0.10 5.70 35.24
C ASP A 26 -0.45 7.03 34.70
N ASP A 27 -1.72 7.05 34.26
CA ASP A 27 -2.45 8.24 33.78
C ASP A 27 -1.85 9.00 32.60
N HIS A 28 -1.00 8.37 31.79
CA HIS A 28 -0.50 8.94 30.54
C HIS A 28 -0.99 8.14 29.33
N THR A 29 -1.16 8.83 28.19
CA THR A 29 -1.46 8.19 26.90
C THR A 29 -0.46 8.69 25.88
N VAL A 30 0.37 7.79 25.34
CA VAL A 30 1.31 8.16 24.29
C VAL A 30 0.56 8.29 22.97
N ASN A 31 0.29 9.52 22.57
CA ASN A 31 -0.35 9.82 21.30
C ASN A 31 0.70 9.91 20.19
N GLY A 32 0.55 9.06 19.17
CA GLY A 32 1.42 9.05 17.99
C GLY A 32 0.60 9.02 16.71
N TRP A 33 1.24 9.39 15.59
CA TRP A 33 0.63 9.34 14.26
C TRP A 33 1.22 8.14 13.52
N LYS A 34 0.36 7.19 13.11
CA LYS A 34 0.78 6.07 12.27
C LYS A 34 0.33 6.32 10.84
N LYS A 35 1.26 6.73 9.97
CA LYS A 35 1.00 6.78 8.52
C LYS A 35 1.16 5.38 7.95
N ARG A 36 0.10 4.82 7.37
CA ARG A 36 0.12 3.54 6.64
C ARG A 36 -0.34 3.79 5.21
N TRP A 37 0.29 3.07 4.28
CA TRP A 37 -0.15 3.00 2.89
C TRP A 37 -1.03 1.77 2.71
N GLU A 38 -2.13 1.93 1.98
CA GLU A 38 -3.05 0.85 1.64
C GLU A 38 -3.16 0.73 0.12
N ILE A 39 -3.23 -0.50 -0.38
CA ILE A 39 -3.34 -0.77 -1.80
C ILE A 39 -4.80 -0.62 -2.20
N VAL A 40 -5.10 0.42 -2.99
CA VAL A 40 -6.45 0.66 -3.53
C VAL A 40 -6.71 -0.15 -4.80
N ASN A 41 -5.70 -0.25 -5.68
CA ASN A 41 -5.76 -1.05 -6.90
C ASN A 41 -4.35 -1.41 -7.39
N SER A 42 -4.16 -2.65 -7.88
CA SER A 42 -2.89 -3.17 -8.39
C SER A 42 -2.90 -3.52 -9.89
N HIS A 43 -4.05 -3.41 -10.57
CA HIS A 43 -4.25 -3.91 -11.94
C HIS A 43 -4.44 -2.79 -12.96
N PHE A 44 -3.75 -1.66 -12.77
CA PHE A 44 -3.80 -0.54 -13.72
C PHE A 44 -2.48 -0.35 -14.45
N THR A 45 -2.59 0.02 -15.73
CA THR A 45 -1.47 0.71 -16.38
C THR A 45 -1.25 2.06 -15.70
N LYS A 46 -0.08 2.65 -15.87
CA LYS A 46 0.24 3.96 -15.28
C LYS A 46 -0.80 5.01 -15.68
N GLU A 47 -1.21 5.03 -16.94
CA GLU A 47 -2.17 5.99 -17.50
C GLU A 47 -3.56 5.80 -16.90
N ALA A 48 -4.00 4.55 -16.73
CA ALA A 48 -5.28 4.23 -16.10
C ALA A 48 -5.29 4.62 -14.62
N ALA A 49 -4.18 4.43 -13.90
CA ALA A 49 -4.03 4.85 -12.51
C ALA A 49 -4.08 6.39 -12.37
N GLU A 50 -3.37 7.12 -13.24
CA GLU A 50 -3.43 8.59 -13.26
C GLU A 50 -4.84 9.12 -13.58
N ALA A 51 -5.53 8.51 -14.53
CA ALA A 51 -6.92 8.86 -14.86
C ALA A 51 -7.87 8.59 -13.67
N PHE A 52 -7.68 7.47 -12.97
CA PHE A 52 -8.43 7.14 -11.76
C PHE A 52 -8.23 8.19 -10.67
N ILE A 53 -6.97 8.54 -10.36
CA ILE A 53 -6.64 9.56 -9.35
C ILE A 53 -7.33 10.88 -9.67
N ARG A 54 -7.27 11.35 -10.92
CA ARG A 54 -7.93 12.61 -11.34
C ARG A 54 -9.45 12.55 -11.16
N ARG A 55 -10.08 11.43 -11.54
CA ARG A 55 -11.54 11.27 -11.43
C ARG A 55 -12.00 11.18 -9.97
N LYS A 56 -11.20 10.55 -9.11
CA LYS A 56 -11.56 10.17 -7.75
C LYS A 56 -10.85 10.97 -6.66
N GLN A 57 -10.18 12.06 -7.02
CA GLN A 57 -9.49 12.94 -6.07
C GLN A 57 -10.38 13.52 -4.95
N HIS A 58 -11.70 13.55 -5.14
CA HIS A 58 -12.65 14.02 -4.12
C HIS A 58 -13.04 12.93 -3.11
N ASP A 59 -12.92 11.65 -3.49
CA ASP A 59 -13.32 10.50 -2.67
C ASP A 59 -12.18 9.98 -1.79
N TYR A 60 -10.93 10.25 -2.18
CA TYR A 60 -9.74 9.69 -1.53
C TYR A 60 -8.79 10.80 -1.05
N PRO A 61 -8.05 10.57 0.05
CA PRO A 61 -6.90 11.39 0.41
C PRO A 61 -5.76 11.21 -0.61
N GLU A 62 -4.56 11.73 -0.33
CA GLU A 62 -3.40 11.66 -1.24
C GLU A 62 -3.13 10.24 -1.77
N LEU A 63 -3.47 10.00 -3.04
CA LEU A 63 -3.19 8.76 -3.76
C LEU A 63 -1.86 8.88 -4.50
N ARG A 64 -1.10 7.77 -4.56
CA ARG A 64 0.18 7.69 -5.27
C ARG A 64 0.18 6.50 -6.22
N VAL A 65 0.85 6.66 -7.36
CA VAL A 65 1.12 5.58 -8.29
C VAL A 65 2.41 4.88 -7.84
N TYR A 66 2.33 3.58 -7.59
CA TYR A 66 3.46 2.72 -7.32
C TYR A 66 3.50 1.60 -8.36
N VAL A 67 4.69 1.25 -8.82
CA VAL A 67 4.89 0.15 -9.77
C VAL A 67 5.51 -1.01 -9.00
N GLU A 68 4.76 -2.11 -8.91
CA GLU A 68 5.31 -3.37 -8.41
C GLU A 68 6.01 -4.11 -9.55
N SER A 69 7.26 -4.49 -9.31
CA SER A 69 7.99 -5.36 -10.22
C SER A 69 7.44 -6.78 -10.11
N GLN A 70 6.90 -7.30 -11.21
CA GLN A 70 6.47 -8.70 -11.30
C GLN A 70 7.65 -9.67 -11.48
N TYR A 71 8.90 -9.22 -11.35
CA TYR A 71 10.09 -10.02 -11.62
C TYR A 71 10.15 -11.33 -10.81
N TYR A 72 9.65 -11.32 -9.57
CA TYR A 72 9.61 -12.53 -8.72
C TYR A 72 8.31 -13.34 -8.84
N ALA A 73 7.36 -12.90 -9.69
CA ALA A 73 6.10 -13.59 -9.90
C ALA A 73 6.23 -14.61 -11.05
N TRP A 74 6.74 -15.79 -10.73
CA TRP A 74 6.99 -16.84 -11.72
C TRP A 74 5.72 -17.28 -12.48
N GLU A 75 4.54 -17.23 -11.85
CA GLU A 75 3.26 -17.53 -12.53
C GLU A 75 2.98 -16.56 -13.69
N PHE A 76 3.34 -15.28 -13.53
CA PHE A 76 3.20 -14.29 -14.60
C PHE A 76 4.18 -14.54 -15.74
N GLU A 77 5.39 -15.02 -15.45
CA GLU A 77 6.33 -15.45 -16.50
C GLU A 77 5.78 -16.63 -17.30
N VAL A 78 5.12 -17.59 -16.64
CA VAL A 78 4.46 -18.73 -17.33
C VAL A 78 3.35 -18.24 -18.26
N ILE A 79 2.49 -17.32 -17.79
CA ILE A 79 1.42 -16.76 -18.63
C ILE A 79 2.00 -15.96 -19.80
N LYS A 80 3.04 -15.14 -19.56
CA LYS A 80 3.71 -14.38 -20.64
C LYS A 80 4.34 -15.31 -21.67
N ALA A 81 5.04 -16.36 -21.24
CA ALA A 81 5.61 -17.34 -22.14
C ALA A 81 4.53 -18.04 -22.99
N ALA A 82 3.42 -18.45 -22.37
CA ALA A 82 2.30 -19.07 -23.06
C ALA A 82 1.62 -18.14 -24.08
N ILE A 83 1.59 -16.82 -23.83
CA ILE A 83 1.11 -15.84 -24.80
C ILE A 83 2.09 -15.71 -25.97
N LEU A 84 3.39 -15.67 -25.69
CA LEU A 84 4.44 -15.48 -26.69
C LEU A 84 4.64 -16.71 -27.58
N ASP A 85 4.48 -17.93 -27.05
CA ASP A 85 4.59 -19.18 -27.79
C ASP A 85 3.27 -19.60 -28.49
N GLY A 86 2.17 -18.89 -28.20
CA GLY A 86 0.86 -19.11 -28.81
C GLY A 86 0.00 -20.18 -28.13
N THR A 87 0.46 -20.76 -27.02
CA THR A 87 -0.35 -21.69 -26.18
C THR A 87 -1.58 -21.00 -25.60
N LEU A 88 -1.48 -19.69 -25.31
CA LEU A 88 -2.56 -18.87 -24.78
C LEU A 88 -2.87 -17.71 -25.72
N VAL A 89 -4.12 -17.63 -26.18
CA VAL A 89 -4.60 -16.55 -27.06
C VAL A 89 -5.67 -15.73 -26.36
N TYR A 90 -5.50 -14.41 -26.34
CA TYR A 90 -6.54 -13.52 -25.84
C TYR A 90 -7.73 -13.50 -26.80
N GLN A 91 -8.89 -13.93 -26.30
CA GLN A 91 -10.17 -13.85 -26.99
C GLN A 91 -11.01 -12.74 -26.35
N PRO A 92 -11.15 -11.56 -27.00
CA PRO A 92 -11.95 -10.49 -26.43
C PRO A 92 -13.40 -10.94 -26.30
N LYS A 93 -14.00 -10.70 -25.13
CA LYS A 93 -15.44 -10.90 -24.95
C LYS A 93 -16.19 -9.90 -25.85
N PRO A 94 -17.15 -10.34 -26.68
CA PRO A 94 -17.95 -9.42 -27.48
C PRO A 94 -18.69 -8.44 -26.57
N ALA A 95 -18.76 -7.17 -27.00
CA ALA A 95 -19.52 -6.15 -26.29
C ALA A 95 -20.99 -6.60 -26.18
N PRO A 96 -21.69 -6.31 -25.07
CA PRO A 96 -23.12 -6.58 -24.98
C PRO A 96 -23.86 -5.80 -26.07
N ASP A 97 -24.69 -6.50 -26.85
CA ASP A 97 -25.57 -5.89 -27.85
C ASP A 97 -26.38 -4.78 -27.17
N THR A 98 -26.11 -3.54 -27.55
CA THR A 98 -26.85 -2.39 -27.05
C THR A 98 -28.17 -2.36 -27.80
N GLU A 99 -29.20 -3.03 -27.29
CA GLU A 99 -30.56 -2.86 -27.78
C GLU A 99 -30.93 -1.38 -27.66
N PRO A 100 -31.39 -0.72 -28.74
CA PRO A 100 -31.86 0.66 -28.65
C PRO A 100 -33.11 0.69 -27.75
N ALA A 101 -33.00 1.42 -26.64
CA ALA A 101 -34.14 1.73 -25.79
C ALA A 101 -35.26 2.35 -26.64
N THR A 102 -36.40 1.66 -26.70
CA THR A 102 -37.64 2.11 -27.36
C THR A 102 -38.37 3.09 -26.47
#